data_AF-A0A1G2ZYC5-F1
#
_entry.id   AF-A0A1G2ZYC5-F1
#
_cell.length_a   1.000
_cell.length_b   1.000
_cell.length_c   1.000
_cell.angle_alpha   90.00
_cell.angle_beta   90.00
_cell.angle_gamma   90.00
#
_symmetry.space_group_name_H-M   'P 1'
#
loop_
_entity.id
_entity.type
_entity.pdbx_description
1 polymer ?
#
loop_
_entity_poly.entity_id
_entity_poly.type
_entity_poly.pdbx_seq_one_letter_code
_entity_poly.pdbx_strand_id
1 'polypeptide(L)'
;MEASREIVRFDDLSPYLFLQNGNFLYKVPFRGGWAMLKVYYGSRGWWGCVRKSFGNVVLHGQTSYMPLTRCRVEGECMRLWRAHGFRVFDMYDEVEVVAPGCHPGGHRLMEFREAPKLIRYLCDESLPADERFGLYRRFLVDWGRRHEIAIAERDPRLVHENGDGKHVMLVDGGFLWFDFEMAYRSSSRIEDYVSHEIVQYVWHTMRTLPESRRDRFLEETIAGYPSRERLDRAYRYLFRHPNLLHRVARSIHRLLRPGARKATSKYNAIVRLYEKLERR
;
A
#
# COMPACT_ATOMS: atom_id res chain seq x y z
N MET A 1 27.06 -12.79 -25.69
CA MET A 1 26.24 -13.99 -25.40
C MET A 1 24.95 -13.51 -24.76
N GLU A 2 23.86 -13.47 -25.54
CA GLU A 2 22.51 -13.27 -24.98
C GLU A 2 22.24 -14.46 -24.05
N ALA A 3 22.04 -14.20 -22.76
CA ALA A 3 21.62 -15.24 -21.84
C ALA A 3 20.28 -15.80 -22.35
N SER A 4 20.23 -17.09 -22.60
CA SER A 4 18.99 -17.79 -22.96
C SER A 4 17.93 -17.46 -21.91
N ARG A 5 16.85 -16.82 -22.35
CA ARG A 5 15.70 -16.47 -21.51
C ARG A 5 14.96 -17.75 -21.16
N GLU A 6 14.78 -18.03 -19.86
CA GLU A 6 13.98 -19.19 -19.42
C GLU A 6 12.52 -18.96 -19.85
N ILE A 7 11.91 -19.93 -20.54
CA ILE A 7 10.52 -19.83 -20.98
C ILE A 7 9.67 -20.81 -20.18
N VAL A 8 8.65 -20.28 -19.50
CA VAL A 8 7.63 -21.06 -18.79
C VAL A 8 6.32 -20.99 -19.58
N ARG A 9 5.77 -22.15 -19.93
CA ARG A 9 4.54 -22.25 -20.73
C ARG A 9 3.40 -22.86 -19.93
N PHE A 10 2.20 -22.31 -20.09
CA PHE A 10 0.97 -22.86 -19.55
C PHE A 10 -0.12 -22.86 -20.62
N ASP A 11 -0.71 -24.01 -20.89
CA ASP A 11 -1.85 -24.11 -21.83
C ASP A 11 -3.16 -23.62 -21.19
N ASP A 12 -3.29 -23.81 -19.88
CA ASP A 12 -4.40 -23.32 -19.06
C ASP A 12 -3.91 -22.85 -17.69
N LEU A 13 -4.36 -21.65 -17.29
CA LEU A 13 -4.06 -21.05 -15.99
C LEU A 13 -5.17 -21.27 -14.95
N SER A 14 -6.34 -21.74 -15.37
CA SER A 14 -7.53 -21.87 -14.51
C SER A 14 -7.29 -22.71 -13.24
N PRO A 15 -6.55 -23.85 -13.29
CA PRO A 15 -6.26 -24.65 -12.09
C PRO A 15 -5.41 -23.92 -11.04
N TYR A 16 -4.68 -22.88 -11.47
CA TYR A 16 -3.75 -22.13 -10.62
C TYR A 16 -4.35 -20.83 -10.09
N LEU A 17 -5.63 -20.53 -10.42
CA LEU A 17 -6.26 -19.27 -10.02
C LEU A 17 -6.29 -19.16 -8.50
N PHE A 18 -5.57 -18.16 -7.98
CA PHE A 18 -5.46 -17.91 -6.55
C PHE A 18 -6.40 -16.79 -6.10
N LEU A 19 -6.45 -15.70 -6.85
CA LEU A 19 -7.31 -14.56 -6.52
C LEU A 19 -7.73 -13.77 -7.76
N GLN A 20 -8.98 -13.34 -7.78
CA GLN A 20 -9.54 -12.42 -8.77
C GLN A 20 -10.02 -11.14 -8.08
N ASN A 21 -9.21 -10.08 -8.13
CA ASN A 21 -9.58 -8.76 -7.59
C ASN A 21 -9.20 -7.66 -8.59
N GLY A 22 -9.77 -7.80 -9.78
CA GLY A 22 -9.56 -6.97 -10.97
C GLY A 22 -8.16 -7.02 -11.59
N ASN A 23 -7.23 -7.76 -10.99
CA ASN A 23 -6.24 -8.57 -11.69
C ASN A 23 -6.56 -10.04 -11.47
N PHE A 24 -5.96 -10.90 -12.28
CA PHE A 24 -5.84 -12.31 -11.96
C PHE A 24 -4.49 -12.57 -11.32
N LEU A 25 -4.49 -13.33 -10.23
CA LEU A 25 -3.32 -13.79 -9.51
C LEU A 25 -3.35 -15.31 -9.56
N TYR A 26 -2.30 -15.91 -10.09
CA TYR A 26 -2.16 -17.36 -10.21
C TYR A 26 -0.98 -17.84 -9.38
N LYS A 27 -1.17 -18.86 -8.56
CA LYS A 27 -0.10 -19.56 -7.85
C LYS A 27 0.36 -20.72 -8.72
N VAL A 28 1.42 -20.50 -9.50
CA VAL A 28 1.89 -21.43 -10.54
C VAL A 28 3.12 -22.21 -10.08
N PRO A 29 3.30 -23.48 -10.52
CA PRO A 29 4.51 -24.23 -10.24
C PRO A 29 5.71 -23.58 -10.94
N PHE A 30 6.81 -23.41 -10.21
CA PHE A 30 8.01 -22.75 -10.73
C PHE A 30 9.25 -23.18 -9.92
N ARG A 31 10.32 -23.62 -10.61
CA ARG A 31 11.61 -24.05 -10.02
C ARG A 31 11.47 -24.97 -8.79
N GLY A 32 10.63 -25.99 -8.88
CA GLY A 32 10.37 -26.95 -7.79
C GLY A 32 9.54 -26.42 -6.62
N GLY A 33 9.05 -25.18 -6.70
CA GLY A 33 8.16 -24.55 -5.73
C GLY A 33 7.01 -23.81 -6.41
N TRP A 34 6.65 -22.65 -5.85
CA TRP A 34 5.54 -21.83 -6.34
C TRP A 34 6.00 -20.40 -6.65
N ALA A 35 5.42 -19.82 -7.69
CA ALA A 35 5.53 -18.40 -8.01
C ALA A 35 4.14 -17.77 -8.14
N MET A 36 4.07 -16.46 -8.00
CA MET A 36 2.87 -15.68 -8.23
C MET A 36 2.93 -15.06 -9.63
N LEU A 37 2.08 -15.51 -10.53
CA LEU A 37 1.85 -14.88 -11.83
C LEU A 37 0.70 -13.89 -11.69
N LYS A 38 1.01 -12.60 -11.78
CA LYS A 38 0.02 -11.51 -11.73
C LYS A 38 -0.27 -11.02 -13.14
N VAL A 39 -1.51 -11.15 -13.59
CA VAL A 39 -2.00 -10.69 -14.90
C VAL A 39 -2.89 -9.46 -14.70
N TYR A 40 -2.49 -8.33 -15.29
CA TYR A 40 -3.12 -7.02 -15.04
C TYR A 40 -4.37 -6.79 -15.90
N TYR A 41 -4.54 -7.58 -16.95
CA TYR A 41 -5.76 -7.67 -17.75
C TYR A 41 -6.78 -8.55 -17.01
N GLY A 42 -7.35 -7.99 -15.94
CA GLY A 42 -8.32 -8.70 -15.09
C GLY A 42 -9.78 -8.51 -15.52
N SER A 43 -10.69 -8.75 -14.58
CA SER A 43 -12.16 -8.60 -14.74
C SER A 43 -12.68 -7.17 -14.93
N ARG A 44 -11.79 -6.19 -15.15
CA ARG A 44 -12.16 -4.78 -15.21
C ARG A 44 -12.46 -4.38 -16.66
N GLY A 45 -13.66 -3.85 -16.89
CA GLY A 45 -14.04 -3.31 -18.20
C GLY A 45 -13.20 -2.10 -18.60
N TRP A 46 -12.85 -2.02 -19.89
CA TRP A 46 -12.04 -0.96 -20.49
C TRP A 46 -12.50 0.45 -20.11
N TRP A 47 -13.79 0.76 -20.26
CA TRP A 47 -14.36 2.06 -19.92
C TRP A 47 -14.21 2.41 -18.43
N GLY A 48 -14.31 1.41 -17.55
CA GLY A 48 -14.05 1.58 -16.13
C GLY A 48 -12.61 1.99 -15.87
N CYS A 49 -11.65 1.36 -16.57
CA CYS A 49 -10.23 1.70 -16.49
C CYS A 49 -9.94 3.10 -17.02
N VAL A 50 -10.51 3.51 -18.15
CA VAL A 50 -10.33 4.86 -18.72
C VAL A 50 -10.87 5.93 -17.77
N ARG A 51 -12.12 5.78 -17.31
CA ARG A 51 -12.75 6.72 -16.39
C ARG A 51 -11.95 6.86 -15.09
N LYS A 52 -11.50 5.73 -14.51
CA LYS A 52 -10.68 5.76 -13.29
C LYS A 52 -9.30 6.37 -13.56
N SER A 53 -8.69 6.10 -14.71
CA SER A 53 -7.41 6.69 -15.10
C SER A 53 -7.49 8.21 -15.20
N PHE A 54 -8.57 8.75 -15.79
CA PHE A 54 -8.80 10.18 -15.84
C PHE A 54 -8.87 10.78 -14.43
N GLY A 55 -9.68 10.20 -13.54
CA GLY A 55 -9.76 10.66 -12.14
C GLY A 55 -8.41 10.59 -11.42
N ASN A 56 -7.69 9.49 -11.55
CA ASN A 56 -6.39 9.31 -10.91
C ASN A 56 -5.37 10.34 -11.39
N VAL A 57 -5.25 10.52 -12.70
CA VAL A 57 -4.27 11.43 -13.31
C VAL A 57 -4.62 12.89 -13.06
N VAL A 58 -5.86 13.28 -13.33
CA VAL A 58 -6.27 14.69 -13.33
C VAL A 58 -6.61 15.19 -11.93
N LEU A 59 -7.26 14.36 -11.11
CA LEU A 59 -7.78 14.80 -9.80
C LEU A 59 -6.90 14.38 -8.63
N HIS A 60 -6.25 13.22 -8.71
CA HIS A 60 -5.51 12.64 -7.57
C HIS A 60 -3.98 12.74 -7.70
N GLY A 61 -3.46 13.14 -8.86
CA GLY A 61 -2.01 13.22 -9.10
C GLY A 61 -1.34 11.86 -9.04
N GLN A 62 -2.06 10.81 -9.43
CA GLN A 62 -1.63 9.41 -9.44
C GLN A 62 -1.33 8.92 -10.86
N THR A 63 -0.68 7.77 -10.97
CA THR A 63 -0.49 7.09 -12.25
C THR A 63 -1.82 6.65 -12.87
N SER A 64 -1.78 6.27 -14.15
CA SER A 64 -2.97 5.78 -14.86
C SER A 64 -3.36 4.38 -14.36
N TYR A 65 -4.66 4.10 -14.36
CA TYR A 65 -5.23 2.83 -13.89
C TYR A 65 -5.25 1.74 -14.98
N MET A 66 -4.62 1.99 -16.13
CA MET A 66 -4.55 1.05 -17.24
C MET A 66 -3.66 -0.16 -16.91
N PRO A 67 -3.98 -1.37 -17.39
CA PRO A 67 -3.24 -2.60 -17.07
C PRO A 67 -1.72 -2.51 -17.28
N LEU A 68 -1.28 -2.06 -18.47
CA LEU A 68 0.15 -1.93 -18.79
C LEU A 68 0.85 -0.91 -17.87
N THR A 69 0.18 0.21 -17.58
CA THR A 69 0.72 1.20 -16.65
C THR A 69 0.88 0.62 -15.25
N ARG A 70 -0.12 -0.10 -14.74
CA ARG A 70 -0.07 -0.74 -13.42
C ARG A 70 1.07 -1.76 -13.34
N CYS A 71 1.24 -2.59 -14.37
CA CYS A 71 2.34 -3.55 -14.45
C CYS A 71 3.73 -2.89 -14.43
N ARG A 72 3.88 -1.83 -15.24
CA ARG A 72 5.12 -1.05 -15.30
C ARG A 72 5.42 -0.37 -13.97
N VAL A 73 4.43 0.35 -13.41
CA VAL A 73 4.58 1.13 -12.17
C VAL A 73 4.90 0.22 -11.00
N GLU A 74 4.24 -0.94 -10.89
CA GLU A 74 4.55 -1.89 -9.82
C GLU A 74 5.99 -2.39 -9.90
N GLY A 75 6.47 -2.76 -11.09
CA GLY A 75 7.86 -3.17 -11.29
C GLY A 75 8.89 -2.06 -11.07
N GLU A 76 8.57 -0.81 -11.42
CA GLU A 76 9.41 0.35 -11.11
C GLU A 76 9.48 0.62 -9.60
N CYS A 77 8.35 0.62 -8.91
CA CYS A 77 8.29 0.83 -7.46
C CYS A 77 9.00 -0.28 -6.70
N MET A 78 8.80 -1.55 -7.07
CA MET A 78 9.48 -2.67 -6.42
C MET A 78 11.01 -2.57 -6.55
N ARG A 79 11.52 -2.21 -7.73
CA ARG A 79 12.96 -1.98 -7.92
C ARG A 79 13.47 -0.81 -7.09
N LEU A 80 12.73 0.30 -7.08
CA LEU A 80 13.08 1.47 -6.28
C LEU A 80 13.12 1.13 -4.79
N TRP A 81 12.06 0.53 -4.25
CA TRP A 81 11.97 0.16 -2.84
C TRP A 81 13.08 -0.82 -2.44
N ARG A 82 13.37 -1.81 -3.28
CA ARG A 82 14.51 -2.73 -3.08
C ARG A 82 15.84 -1.97 -3.04
N ALA A 83 16.05 -0.99 -3.93
CA ALA A 83 17.28 -0.19 -3.96
C ALA A 83 17.51 0.61 -2.67
N HIS A 84 16.45 0.99 -1.94
CA HIS A 84 16.53 1.64 -0.62
C HIS A 84 16.49 0.65 0.57
N GLY A 85 16.67 -0.65 0.29
CA GLY A 85 16.74 -1.71 1.30
C GLY A 85 15.38 -2.12 1.87
N PHE A 86 14.25 -1.75 1.25
CA PHE A 86 12.94 -2.27 1.65
C PHE A 86 12.69 -3.59 0.95
N ARG A 87 12.22 -4.59 1.70
CA ARG A 87 11.86 -5.88 1.12
C ARG A 87 10.56 -5.77 0.34
N VAL A 88 10.58 -6.29 -0.87
CA VAL A 88 9.43 -6.49 -1.76
C VAL A 88 9.56 -7.90 -2.35
N PHE A 89 8.54 -8.42 -3.03
CA PHE A 89 8.67 -9.70 -3.72
C PHE A 89 9.81 -9.68 -4.74
N ASP A 90 10.53 -10.80 -4.86
CA ASP A 90 11.42 -10.98 -6.02
C ASP A 90 10.63 -11.02 -7.32
N MET A 91 11.24 -10.47 -8.36
CA MET A 91 10.67 -10.42 -9.70
C MET A 91 11.57 -11.24 -10.61
N TYR A 92 10.96 -12.17 -11.35
CA TYR A 92 11.68 -13.03 -12.28
C TYR A 92 11.65 -12.40 -13.68
N ASP A 93 12.28 -11.23 -13.83
CA ASP A 93 12.28 -10.45 -15.09
C ASP A 93 13.01 -11.20 -16.23
N GLU A 94 13.91 -12.13 -15.86
CA GLU A 94 14.65 -13.01 -16.76
C GLU A 94 13.80 -14.15 -17.36
N VAL A 95 12.57 -14.35 -16.86
CA VAL A 95 11.68 -15.43 -17.30
C VAL A 95 10.62 -14.88 -18.25
N GLU A 96 10.39 -15.58 -19.35
CA GLU A 96 9.26 -15.33 -20.24
C GLU A 96 8.11 -16.28 -19.91
N VAL A 97 6.90 -15.74 -19.71
CA VAL A 97 5.70 -16.54 -19.49
C VAL A 97 4.85 -16.53 -20.76
N VAL A 98 4.59 -17.71 -21.31
CA VAL A 98 3.68 -17.90 -22.44
C VAL A 98 2.44 -18.63 -21.93
N ALA A 99 1.34 -17.88 -21.80
CA ALA A 99 0.08 -18.40 -21.30
C ALA A 99 -1.12 -17.57 -21.79
N PRO A 100 -2.34 -18.12 -21.82
CA PRO A 100 -3.54 -17.37 -22.17
C PRO A 100 -3.70 -16.08 -21.34
N GLY A 101 -4.01 -14.96 -22.00
CA GLY A 101 -4.20 -13.65 -21.36
C GLY A 101 -2.92 -12.95 -20.89
N CYS A 102 -1.75 -13.58 -21.01
CA CYS A 102 -0.45 -13.01 -20.62
C CYS A 102 0.19 -12.23 -21.76
N HIS A 103 -0.39 -11.08 -22.13
CA HIS A 103 0.20 -10.20 -23.15
C HIS A 103 1.55 -9.62 -22.69
N PRO A 104 2.48 -9.31 -23.61
CA PRO A 104 3.74 -8.64 -23.28
C PRO A 104 3.53 -7.34 -22.47
N GLY A 105 4.24 -7.20 -21.36
CA GLY A 105 4.07 -6.07 -20.42
C GLY A 105 2.75 -6.07 -19.63
N GLY A 106 1.88 -7.04 -19.86
CA GLY A 106 0.57 -7.21 -19.22
C GLY A 106 0.53 -8.16 -18.03
N HIS A 107 1.67 -8.75 -17.69
CA HIS A 107 1.81 -9.73 -16.62
C HIS A 107 3.19 -9.62 -15.96
N ARG A 108 3.33 -10.22 -14.78
CA ARG A 108 4.60 -10.32 -14.04
C ARG A 108 4.64 -11.61 -13.24
N LEU A 109 5.76 -12.35 -13.35
CA LEU A 109 6.06 -13.49 -12.50
C LEU A 109 6.89 -13.00 -11.30
N MET A 110 6.44 -13.34 -10.10
CA MET A 110 7.03 -12.88 -8.85
C MET A 110 7.17 -14.02 -7.85
N GLU A 111 7.99 -13.80 -6.84
CA GLU A 111 8.08 -14.64 -5.65
C GLU A 111 6.69 -14.87 -5.05
N PHE A 112 6.39 -16.13 -4.69
CA PHE A 112 5.27 -16.45 -3.84
C PHE A 112 5.76 -16.62 -2.40
N ARG A 113 5.17 -15.86 -1.46
CA ARG A 113 5.36 -16.10 -0.02
C ARG A 113 4.04 -16.21 0.69
N GLU A 114 3.98 -17.19 1.56
CA GLU A 114 2.94 -17.32 2.56
C GLU A 114 3.47 -16.75 3.88
N ALA A 115 2.85 -15.65 4.32
CA ALA A 115 3.28 -14.93 5.50
C ALA A 115 2.09 -14.16 6.11
N PRO A 116 2.05 -13.99 7.44
CA PRO A 116 1.01 -13.21 8.08
C PRO A 116 1.14 -11.74 7.68
N LYS A 117 -0.01 -11.10 7.46
CA LYS A 117 -0.08 -9.66 7.21
C LYS A 117 0.04 -8.90 8.53
N LEU A 118 0.67 -7.72 8.51
CA LEU A 118 0.85 -6.87 9.70
C LEU A 118 -0.48 -6.66 10.44
N ILE A 119 -1.55 -6.31 9.72
CA ILE A 119 -2.84 -6.06 10.37
C ILE A 119 -3.43 -7.31 11.04
N ARG A 120 -3.18 -8.50 10.48
CA ARG A 120 -3.64 -9.76 11.07
C ARG A 120 -2.88 -10.05 12.36
N TYR A 121 -1.57 -9.84 12.36
CA TYR A 121 -0.72 -9.98 13.54
C TYR A 121 -1.14 -9.04 14.68
N LEU A 122 -1.47 -7.78 14.37
CA LEU A 122 -1.95 -6.82 15.38
C LEU A 122 -3.34 -7.18 15.94
N CYS A 123 -4.19 -7.83 15.14
CA CYS A 123 -5.51 -8.29 15.56
C CYS A 123 -5.50 -9.64 16.29
N ASP A 124 -4.48 -10.48 16.12
CA ASP A 124 -4.42 -11.82 16.71
C ASP A 124 -4.46 -11.74 18.22
N GLU A 125 -5.51 -12.24 18.87
CA GLU A 125 -5.69 -12.16 20.31
C GLU A 125 -4.92 -13.20 21.10
N SER A 126 -4.44 -14.26 20.44
CA SER A 126 -3.65 -15.32 21.08
C SER A 126 -2.25 -14.85 21.48
N LEU A 127 -1.74 -13.80 20.85
CA LEU A 127 -0.42 -13.26 21.15
C LEU A 127 -0.42 -12.37 22.41
N PRO A 128 0.69 -12.24 23.14
CA PRO A 128 0.83 -11.21 24.17
C PRO A 128 0.76 -9.79 23.59
N ALA A 129 0.18 -8.85 24.34
CA ALA A 129 0.04 -7.47 23.86
C ALA A 129 1.39 -6.78 23.61
N ASP A 130 2.36 -7.01 24.49
CA ASP A 130 3.67 -6.37 24.39
C ASP A 130 4.48 -6.92 23.21
N GLU A 131 4.29 -8.18 22.84
CA GLU A 131 4.87 -8.76 21.64
C GLU A 131 4.32 -8.08 20.37
N ARG A 132 2.99 -7.99 20.26
CA ARG A 132 2.32 -7.33 19.12
C ARG A 132 2.78 -5.90 18.93
N PHE A 133 2.74 -5.11 20.01
CA PHE A 133 3.13 -3.71 19.94
C PHE A 133 4.65 -3.52 19.88
N GLY A 134 5.45 -4.48 20.34
CA GLY A 134 6.88 -4.53 20.09
C GLY A 134 7.20 -4.62 18.60
N LEU A 135 6.52 -5.50 17.87
CA LEU A 135 6.63 -5.57 16.40
C LEU A 135 6.11 -4.29 15.73
N TYR A 136 4.99 -3.75 16.22
CA TYR A 136 4.44 -2.50 15.68
C TYR A 136 5.41 -1.32 15.82
N ARG A 137 6.12 -1.20 16.96
CA ARG A 137 7.14 -0.16 17.14
C ARG A 137 8.27 -0.28 16.13
N ARG A 138 8.75 -1.50 15.84
CA ARG A 138 9.74 -1.72 14.76
C ARG A 138 9.20 -1.30 13.39
N PHE A 139 7.92 -1.61 13.12
CA PHE A 139 7.27 -1.18 11.88
C PHE A 139 7.21 0.34 11.76
N LEU A 140 6.87 1.07 12.83
CA LEU A 140 6.81 2.53 12.83
C LEU A 140 8.16 3.17 12.48
N VAL A 141 9.25 2.58 12.94
CA VAL A 141 10.62 3.03 12.59
C VAL A 141 10.91 2.80 11.11
N ASP A 142 10.66 1.61 10.57
CA ASP A 142 10.90 1.32 9.15
C ASP A 142 9.99 2.16 8.23
N TRP A 143 8.72 2.30 8.62
CA TRP A 143 7.73 3.13 7.93
C TRP A 143 8.13 4.61 7.92
N GLY A 144 8.60 5.14 9.06
CA GLY A 144 9.12 6.49 9.18
C GLY A 144 10.41 6.73 8.40
N ARG A 145 11.33 5.75 8.39
CA ARG A 145 12.56 5.76 7.57
C ARG A 145 12.22 5.92 6.09
N ARG A 146 11.23 5.19 5.60
CA ARG A 146 10.78 5.32 4.20
C ARG A 146 10.25 6.70 3.88
N HIS A 147 9.42 7.28 4.76
CA HIS A 147 8.90 8.64 4.55
C HIS A 147 10.03 9.69 4.55
N GLU A 148 11.07 9.51 5.36
CA GLU A 148 12.27 10.35 5.33
C GLU A 148 12.92 10.34 3.94
N ILE A 149 13.20 9.14 3.42
CA ILE A 149 13.83 8.95 2.10
C ILE A 149 12.95 9.54 1.01
N ALA A 150 11.64 9.26 1.05
CA ALA A 150 10.69 9.78 0.08
C ALA A 150 10.72 11.31 0.00
N ILE A 151 10.77 12.00 1.14
CA ILE A 151 10.85 13.47 1.21
C ILE A 151 12.22 13.98 0.77
N ALA A 152 13.30 13.38 1.27
CA ALA A 152 14.67 13.80 0.96
C ALA A 152 14.97 13.71 -0.55
N GLU A 153 14.55 12.64 -1.19
CA GLU A 153 14.74 12.41 -2.64
C GLU A 153 13.62 13.03 -3.48
N ARG A 154 12.56 13.51 -2.84
CA ARG A 154 11.34 14.01 -3.46
C ARG A 154 10.73 13.02 -4.43
N ASP A 155 10.86 11.71 -4.17
CA ASP A 155 10.32 10.64 -5.01
C ASP A 155 8.94 10.16 -4.49
N PRO A 156 7.84 10.55 -5.15
CA PRO A 156 6.50 10.15 -4.73
C PRO A 156 6.21 8.66 -4.88
N ARG A 157 7.06 7.90 -5.60
CA ARG A 157 6.95 6.43 -5.73
C ARG A 157 7.38 5.69 -4.47
N LEU A 158 8.10 6.36 -3.56
CA LEU A 158 8.43 5.83 -2.24
C LEU A 158 7.27 5.98 -1.24
N VAL A 159 6.17 6.65 -1.60
CA VAL A 159 4.96 6.75 -0.78
C VAL A 159 3.96 5.68 -1.24
N HIS A 160 3.40 4.92 -0.29
CA HIS A 160 2.45 3.84 -0.60
C HIS A 160 1.04 4.41 -0.80
N GLU A 161 0.58 4.43 -2.04
CA GLU A 161 -0.74 5.00 -2.40
C GLU A 161 -1.92 4.30 -1.71
N ASN A 162 -1.81 2.99 -1.53
CA ASN A 162 -2.76 2.17 -0.77
C ASN A 162 -2.14 1.70 0.56
N GLY A 163 -1.44 2.60 1.24
CA GLY A 163 -0.78 2.32 2.51
C GLY A 163 -1.76 1.85 3.58
N ASP A 164 -1.80 0.54 3.80
CA ASP A 164 -2.51 -0.07 4.91
C ASP A 164 -1.86 -1.41 5.33
N GLY A 165 -2.14 -1.85 6.56
CA GLY A 165 -1.51 -3.04 7.13
C GLY A 165 -1.87 -4.37 6.45
N LYS A 166 -2.73 -4.41 5.42
CA LYS A 166 -2.98 -5.59 4.58
C LYS A 166 -1.95 -5.73 3.46
N HIS A 167 -1.18 -4.69 3.18
CA HIS A 167 -0.17 -4.64 2.11
C HIS A 167 1.26 -4.70 2.67
N VAL A 168 1.38 -5.19 3.91
CA VAL A 168 2.66 -5.49 4.57
C VAL A 168 2.59 -6.90 5.14
N MET A 169 3.54 -7.75 4.78
CA MET A 169 3.74 -9.09 5.31
C MET A 169 4.92 -9.11 6.28
N LEU A 170 4.87 -10.03 7.26
CA LEU A 170 5.97 -10.26 8.20
C LEU A 170 6.82 -11.43 7.68
N VAL A 171 8.06 -11.15 7.27
CA VAL A 171 8.93 -12.16 6.64
C VAL A 171 10.34 -12.02 7.19
N ASP A 172 10.92 -13.14 7.65
CA ASP A 172 12.27 -13.24 8.20
C ASP A 172 12.58 -12.16 9.26
N GLY A 173 11.60 -11.88 10.13
CA GLY A 173 11.70 -10.85 11.18
C GLY A 173 11.55 -9.40 10.71
N GLY A 174 11.43 -9.16 9.40
CA GLY A 174 11.24 -7.85 8.78
C GLY A 174 9.87 -7.65 8.13
N PHE A 175 9.78 -6.62 7.27
CA PHE A 175 8.55 -6.19 6.61
C PHE A 175 8.69 -6.30 5.10
N LEU A 176 7.83 -7.10 4.45
CA LEU A 176 7.70 -7.18 3.01
C LEU A 176 6.53 -6.31 2.56
N TRP A 177 6.82 -5.33 1.73
CA TRP A 177 5.85 -4.37 1.19
C TRP A 177 5.40 -4.81 -0.20
N PHE A 178 4.11 -4.68 -0.51
CA PHE A 178 3.58 -5.10 -1.81
C PHE A 178 2.35 -4.28 -2.22
N ASP A 179 1.83 -4.58 -3.41
CA ASP A 179 0.71 -3.88 -4.05
C ASP A 179 1.06 -2.43 -4.45
N PHE A 180 1.97 -2.31 -5.42
CA PHE A 180 2.49 -1.03 -5.93
C PHE A 180 1.92 -0.64 -7.29
N GLU A 181 0.70 -1.10 -7.60
CA GLU A 181 0.09 -0.90 -8.92
C GLU A 181 -0.11 0.58 -9.27
N MET A 182 -0.18 1.43 -8.24
CA MET A 182 -0.41 2.85 -8.33
C MET A 182 0.66 3.60 -7.56
N ALA A 183 1.10 4.72 -8.12
CA ALA A 183 2.03 5.62 -7.47
C ALA A 183 1.56 7.06 -7.63
N TYR A 184 2.00 7.93 -6.73
CA TYR A 184 1.87 9.37 -6.90
C TYR A 184 2.89 9.90 -7.90
N ARG A 185 2.61 11.07 -8.50
CA ARG A 185 3.42 11.61 -9.61
C ARG A 185 4.17 12.90 -9.32
N SER A 186 3.77 13.64 -8.29
CA SER A 186 4.24 15.02 -8.10
C SER A 186 5.25 15.15 -6.95
N SER A 187 6.51 15.41 -7.29
CA SER A 187 7.58 15.65 -6.31
C SER A 187 7.39 16.93 -5.49
N SER A 188 6.58 17.88 -5.97
CA SER A 188 6.21 19.09 -5.21
C SER A 188 5.16 18.84 -4.14
N ARG A 189 4.49 17.68 -4.17
CA ARG A 189 3.43 17.31 -3.23
C ARG A 189 3.82 16.16 -2.32
N ILE A 190 5.10 15.81 -2.25
CA ILE A 190 5.59 14.65 -1.52
C ILE A 190 5.11 14.60 -0.06
N GLU A 191 5.11 15.74 0.62
CA GLU A 191 4.70 15.82 2.01
C GLU A 191 3.18 15.66 2.20
N ASP A 192 2.38 16.08 1.21
CA ASP A 192 0.94 15.80 1.19
C ASP A 192 0.67 14.31 1.02
N TYR A 193 1.47 13.63 0.17
CA TYR A 193 1.34 12.20 -0.06
C TYR A 193 1.75 11.39 1.17
N VAL A 194 2.86 11.73 1.83
CA VAL A 194 3.23 11.15 3.12
C VAL A 194 2.13 11.35 4.15
N SER A 195 1.57 12.56 4.23
CA SER A 195 0.46 12.86 5.13
C SER A 195 -0.77 12.01 4.82
N HIS A 196 -1.09 11.82 3.53
CA HIS A 196 -2.20 10.98 3.10
C HIS A 196 -1.99 9.50 3.47
N GLU A 197 -0.79 8.97 3.28
CA GLU A 197 -0.45 7.60 3.65
C GLU A 197 -0.58 7.39 5.17
N ILE A 198 -0.10 8.34 5.98
CA ILE A 198 -0.29 8.30 7.44
C ILE A 198 -1.77 8.24 7.79
N VAL A 199 -2.59 9.07 7.15
CA VAL A 199 -4.05 9.05 7.36
C VAL A 199 -4.65 7.69 7.03
N GLN A 200 -4.26 7.07 5.91
CA GLN A 200 -4.78 5.77 5.49
C GLN A 200 -4.39 4.65 6.47
N TYR A 201 -3.12 4.56 6.87
CA TYR A 201 -2.65 3.55 7.81
C TYR A 201 -3.34 3.63 9.16
N VAL A 202 -3.38 4.84 9.75
CA VAL A 202 -4.02 5.06 11.06
C VAL A 202 -5.50 4.75 10.99
N TRP A 203 -6.20 5.29 9.98
CA TRP A 203 -7.62 5.05 9.79
C TRP A 203 -7.95 3.57 9.61
N HIS A 204 -7.26 2.89 8.69
CA HIS A 204 -7.56 1.51 8.37
C HIS A 204 -7.26 0.58 9.56
N THR A 205 -6.13 0.81 10.23
CA THR A 205 -5.75 0.01 11.40
C THR A 205 -6.75 0.21 12.53
N MET A 206 -7.14 1.45 12.84
CA MET A 206 -8.19 1.73 13.84
C MET A 206 -9.54 1.09 13.49
N ARG A 207 -9.90 1.06 12.21
CA ARG A 207 -11.15 0.44 11.74
C ARG A 207 -11.13 -1.09 11.91
N THR A 208 -9.96 -1.70 11.85
CA THR A 208 -9.79 -3.16 11.85
C THR A 208 -9.49 -3.71 13.26
N LEU A 209 -8.82 -2.94 14.11
CA LEU A 209 -8.50 -3.34 15.47
C LEU A 209 -9.75 -3.47 16.36
N PRO A 210 -9.76 -4.44 17.31
CA PRO A 210 -10.69 -4.47 18.42
C PRO A 210 -10.67 -3.14 19.19
N GLU A 211 -11.83 -2.71 19.69
CA GLU A 211 -11.98 -1.40 20.34
C GLU A 211 -11.05 -1.21 21.52
N SER A 212 -10.88 -2.25 22.34
CA SER A 212 -9.98 -2.29 23.51
C SER A 212 -8.52 -2.00 23.19
N ARG A 213 -8.10 -2.08 21.92
CA ARG A 213 -6.70 -1.88 21.50
C ARG A 213 -6.44 -0.57 20.79
N ARG A 214 -7.49 0.17 20.41
CA ARG A 214 -7.34 1.37 19.56
C ARG A 214 -6.58 2.49 20.26
N ASP A 215 -6.79 2.69 21.56
CA ASP A 215 -6.07 3.73 22.30
C ASP A 215 -4.59 3.42 22.44
N ARG A 216 -4.24 2.19 22.82
CA ARG A 216 -2.86 1.74 22.87
C ARG A 216 -2.19 1.86 21.49
N PHE A 217 -2.88 1.48 20.42
CA PHE A 217 -2.36 1.66 19.05
C PHE A 217 -1.98 3.11 18.75
N LEU A 218 -2.83 4.08 19.09
CA LEU A 218 -2.53 5.50 18.88
C LEU A 218 -1.36 5.98 19.75
N GLU A 219 -1.28 5.53 21.00
CA GLU A 219 -0.18 5.85 21.92
C GLU A 219 1.16 5.31 21.43
N GLU A 220 1.17 4.08 20.93
CA GLU A 220 2.35 3.44 20.35
C GLU A 220 2.73 4.12 19.03
N THR A 221 1.74 4.56 18.22
CA THR A 221 1.98 5.36 17.00
C THR A 221 2.70 6.66 17.33
N ILE A 222 2.21 7.40 18.33
CA ILE A 222 2.78 8.70 18.73
C ILE A 222 4.18 8.51 19.34
N ALA A 223 4.37 7.46 20.14
CA ALA A 223 5.65 7.20 20.81
C ALA A 223 6.72 6.66 19.85
N GLY A 224 6.33 5.77 18.93
CA GLY A 224 7.26 5.02 18.09
C GLY A 224 7.50 5.60 16.71
N TYR A 225 6.62 6.46 16.20
CA TYR A 225 6.83 7.09 14.90
C TYR A 225 7.84 8.24 15.01
N PRO A 226 8.92 8.25 14.19
CA PRO A 226 10.09 9.09 14.47
C PRO A 226 9.88 10.59 14.29
N SER A 227 8.82 11.02 13.60
CA SER A 227 8.55 12.44 13.35
C SER A 227 7.15 12.84 13.82
N ARG A 228 7.09 13.50 14.97
CA ARG A 228 5.84 14.10 15.50
C ARG A 228 5.28 15.17 14.56
N GLU A 229 6.15 15.94 13.92
CA GLU A 229 5.75 16.95 12.93
C GLU A 229 4.95 16.34 11.77
N ARG A 230 5.36 15.17 11.25
CA ARG A 230 4.61 14.48 10.19
C ARG A 230 3.24 13.98 10.67
N LEU A 231 3.12 13.53 11.93
CA LEU A 231 1.84 13.14 12.52
C LEU A 231 0.89 14.34 12.64
N ASP A 232 1.38 15.48 13.13
CA ASP A 232 0.62 16.74 13.17
C ASP A 232 0.25 17.19 11.74
N ARG A 233 1.18 17.10 10.79
CA ARG A 233 0.92 17.42 9.40
C ARG A 233 -0.16 16.55 8.79
N ALA A 234 -0.31 15.28 9.16
CA ALA A 234 -1.42 14.44 8.72
C ALA A 234 -2.79 15.02 9.14
N TYR A 235 -2.89 15.59 10.35
CA TYR A 235 -4.08 16.32 10.80
C TYR A 235 -4.31 17.60 9.98
N ARG A 236 -3.27 18.43 9.80
CA ARG A 236 -3.36 19.66 8.99
C ARG A 236 -3.73 19.34 7.54
N TYR A 237 -3.13 18.31 6.97
CA TYR A 237 -3.44 17.81 5.64
C TYR A 237 -4.91 17.51 5.52
N LEU A 238 -5.55 16.87 6.51
CA LEU A 238 -6.97 16.48 6.45
C LEU A 238 -7.94 17.64 6.73
N PHE A 239 -7.63 18.53 7.69
CA PHE A 239 -8.57 19.55 8.19
C PHE A 239 -8.20 21.00 7.87
N ARG A 240 -6.91 21.29 7.74
CA ARG A 240 -6.36 22.64 7.50
C ARG A 240 -5.61 22.74 6.17
N HIS A 241 -6.06 21.99 5.18
CA HIS A 241 -5.44 21.99 3.85
C HIS A 241 -5.43 23.43 3.27
N PRO A 242 -4.30 23.91 2.70
CA PRO A 242 -4.20 25.29 2.21
C PRO A 242 -5.23 25.60 1.12
N ASN A 243 -5.52 24.62 0.26
CA ASN A 243 -6.58 24.75 -0.74
C ASN A 243 -7.99 24.71 -0.10
N LEU A 244 -8.73 25.83 -0.23
CA LEU A 244 -10.09 26.00 0.28
C LEU A 244 -11.09 24.98 -0.31
N LEU A 245 -11.00 24.65 -1.59
CA LEU A 245 -11.89 23.68 -2.24
C LEU A 245 -11.74 22.29 -1.61
N HIS A 246 -10.51 21.89 -1.27
CA HIS A 246 -10.28 20.63 -0.55
C HIS A 246 -10.91 20.63 0.83
N ARG A 247 -10.85 21.76 1.55
CA ARG A 247 -11.51 21.91 2.86
C ARG A 247 -13.03 21.79 2.72
N VAL A 248 -13.63 22.54 1.80
CA VAL A 248 -15.07 22.53 1.54
C VAL A 248 -15.55 21.13 1.13
N ALA A 249 -14.88 20.48 0.17
CA ALA A 249 -15.23 19.14 -0.28
C ALA A 249 -15.20 18.11 0.86
N ARG A 250 -14.23 18.21 1.78
CA ARG A 250 -14.16 17.32 2.95
C ARG A 250 -15.21 17.62 3.99
N SER A 251 -15.52 18.90 4.23
CA SER A 251 -16.62 19.31 5.11
C SER A 251 -17.96 18.77 4.60
N ILE A 252 -18.23 18.94 3.29
CA ILE A 252 -19.42 18.38 2.64
C ILE A 252 -19.44 16.85 2.78
N HIS A 253 -18.34 16.16 2.48
CA HIS A 253 -18.26 14.71 2.63
C HIS A 253 -18.53 14.25 4.08
N ARG A 254 -18.03 14.97 5.09
CA ARG A 254 -18.26 14.67 6.51
C ARG A 254 -19.71 14.92 6.92
N LEU A 255 -20.34 15.96 6.38
CA LEU A 255 -21.74 16.29 6.65
C LEU A 255 -22.70 15.27 6.01
N LEU A 256 -22.47 14.94 4.74
CA LEU A 256 -23.38 14.15 3.90
C LEU A 256 -23.23 12.64 4.04
N ARG A 257 -22.07 12.11 4.46
CA ARG A 257 -21.88 10.66 4.60
C ARG A 257 -22.04 10.21 6.06
N PRO A 258 -23.08 9.41 6.41
CA PRO A 258 -23.27 8.90 7.76
C PRO A 258 -22.04 8.16 8.32
N GLY A 259 -21.35 7.40 7.46
CA GLY A 259 -20.12 6.68 7.82
C GLY A 259 -18.94 7.59 8.23
N ALA A 260 -18.94 8.87 7.82
CA ALA A 260 -17.89 9.82 8.18
C ALA A 260 -17.97 10.28 9.65
N ARG A 261 -19.10 10.03 10.33
CA ARG A 261 -19.31 10.38 11.75
C ARG A 261 -18.98 9.23 12.72
N LYS A 262 -18.77 8.01 12.22
CA LYS A 262 -18.42 6.84 13.05
C LYS A 262 -17.09 7.05 13.76
N ALA A 263 -16.91 6.49 14.95
CA ALA A 263 -15.66 6.57 15.71
C ALA A 263 -14.43 6.06 14.92
N THR A 264 -14.64 5.11 14.00
CA THR A 264 -13.62 4.54 13.11
C THR A 264 -13.54 5.23 11.74
N SER A 265 -14.16 6.39 11.57
CA SER A 265 -14.02 7.16 10.34
C SER A 265 -12.60 7.72 10.22
N LYS A 266 -12.15 7.99 9.00
CA LYS A 266 -10.83 8.61 8.76
C LYS A 266 -10.67 9.95 9.50
N TYR A 267 -11.77 10.69 9.66
CA TYR A 267 -11.76 11.98 10.33
C TYR A 267 -11.55 11.79 11.84
N ASN A 268 -12.34 10.91 12.46
CA ASN A 268 -12.28 10.71 13.90
C ASN A 268 -11.00 9.98 14.32
N ALA A 269 -10.47 9.08 13.49
CA ALA A 269 -9.17 8.45 13.73
C ALA A 269 -8.04 9.49 13.85
N ILE A 270 -8.03 10.47 12.94
CA ILE A 270 -6.98 11.51 12.91
C ILE A 270 -7.20 12.60 13.95
N VAL A 271 -8.45 12.93 14.29
CA VAL A 271 -8.74 13.80 15.44
C VAL A 271 -8.23 13.16 16.73
N ARG A 272 -8.52 11.88 16.97
CA ARG A 272 -8.04 11.17 18.18
C ARG A 272 -6.51 11.09 18.25
N LEU A 273 -5.86 10.83 17.12
CA LEU A 273 -4.39 10.87 17.03
C LEU A 273 -3.87 12.26 17.42
N TYR A 274 -4.45 13.32 16.85
CA TYR A 274 -4.05 14.70 17.10
C TYR A 274 -4.28 15.13 18.55
N GLU A 275 -5.44 14.84 19.13
CA GLU A 275 -5.75 15.16 20.53
C GLU A 275 -4.79 14.46 21.51
N LYS A 276 -4.39 13.21 21.22
CA LYS A 276 -3.38 12.50 22.03
C LYS A 276 -1.97 13.06 21.81
N LEU A 277 -1.68 13.56 20.61
CA LEU A 277 -0.40 14.21 20.31
C LEU A 277 -0.23 15.50 21.12
N GLU A 278 -1.27 16.34 21.18
CA GLU A 278 -1.25 17.64 21.91
C GLU A 278 -1.22 17.49 23.45
N ARG A 279 -1.67 16.35 23.98
CA ARG A 279 -1.67 16.08 25.43
C ARG A 279 -0.32 15.58 25.98
N ARG A 280 0.68 15.35 25.13
CA ARG A 280 2.01 14.87 25.47
C ARG A 280 3.06 15.90 25.10
#